data_AF-A0A7V2Y507-F1
#
_entry.id   AF-A0A7V2Y507-F1
#
_cell.length_a   1.000
_cell.length_b   1.000
_cell.length_c   1.000
_cell.angle_alpha   90.00
_cell.angle_beta   90.00
_cell.angle_gamma   90.00
#
_symmetry.space_group_name_H-M   'P 1'
#
loop_
_entity.id
_entity.type
_entity.pdbx_description
1 polymer ?
#
loop_
_entity_poly.entity_id
_entity_poly.type
_entity_poly.pdbx_seq_one_letter_code
_entity_poly.pdbx_strand_id
1 'polypeptide(L)'
;MSACLLGHNVCREYVVAMALSKKQLKIVEQLERRVELCREFMNDWLLFNQILSAYPNAGANKPQLEAQFLKIKSKLAREHRVLRDTLQADYGIDGNLMNIVSSATDLESVHSQSEVAVKKLTMEWHRAFISINETLGALEDKKARAEAGEKVPLMGASMGGGISGGGISDKTKKNLMIVAGIIGVALLIYFVPPLRNMYVDAFRNIFGR
;
A
#
# COMPACT_ATOMS: atom_id res chain seq x y z
N MET A 1 3.35 47.15 -2.03
CA MET A 1 2.50 46.24 -2.84
C MET A 1 2.76 44.79 -2.39
N SER A 2 2.12 44.32 -1.32
CA SER A 2 2.30 42.90 -0.90
C SER A 2 1.13 42.33 -0.07
N ALA A 3 -0.04 42.98 -0.09
CA ALA A 3 -1.21 42.54 0.67
C ALA A 3 -2.36 42.00 -0.21
N CYS A 4 -2.28 42.13 -1.54
CA CYS A 4 -3.41 41.85 -2.44
C CYS A 4 -3.40 40.43 -3.05
N LEU A 5 -2.34 39.64 -2.87
CA LEU A 5 -2.22 38.29 -3.44
C LEU A 5 -2.75 37.18 -2.51
N LEU A 6 -2.97 37.48 -1.23
CA LEU A 6 -3.50 36.49 -0.27
C LEU A 6 -5.02 36.31 -0.38
N GLY A 7 -5.78 37.38 -0.65
CA GLY A 7 -7.24 37.32 -0.73
C GLY A 7 -7.78 36.54 -1.94
N HIS A 8 -7.04 36.53 -3.05
CA HIS A 8 -7.46 35.88 -4.29
C HIS A 8 -7.32 34.35 -4.23
N ASN A 9 -6.28 33.84 -3.55
CA ASN A 9 -6.10 32.39 -3.35
C ASN A 9 -7.10 31.82 -2.36
N VAL A 10 -7.35 32.51 -1.24
CA VAL A 10 -8.32 32.07 -0.23
C VAL A 10 -9.76 32.07 -0.79
N CYS A 11 -10.15 33.07 -1.58
CA CYS A 11 -11.46 33.06 -2.25
C CYS A 11 -11.56 31.94 -3.30
N ARG A 12 -10.47 31.59 -4.00
CA ARG A 12 -10.47 30.51 -4.98
C ARG A 12 -10.62 29.14 -4.32
N GLU A 13 -9.93 28.90 -3.20
CA GLU A 13 -10.10 27.69 -2.39
C GLU A 13 -11.53 27.57 -1.84
N TYR A 14 -12.12 28.66 -1.35
CA TYR A 14 -13.50 28.67 -0.86
C TYR A 14 -14.55 28.46 -1.97
N VAL A 15 -14.34 29.01 -3.17
CA VAL A 15 -15.27 28.84 -4.31
C VAL A 15 -15.19 27.43 -4.90
N VAL A 16 -14.00 26.82 -4.92
CA VAL A 16 -13.83 25.41 -5.31
C VAL A 16 -14.50 24.47 -4.30
N ALA A 17 -14.33 24.73 -2.99
CA ALA A 17 -15.02 24.00 -1.93
C ALA A 17 -16.56 24.09 -2.02
N MET A 18 -17.09 25.22 -2.51
CA MET A 18 -18.53 25.45 -2.70
C MET A 18 -19.13 24.79 -3.96
N ALA A 19 -18.30 24.35 -4.91
CA ALA A 19 -18.75 23.71 -6.16
C ALA A 19 -18.60 22.17 -6.17
N LEU A 20 -17.92 21.59 -5.17
CA LEU A 20 -17.72 20.15 -5.07
C LEU A 20 -18.97 19.45 -4.51
N SER A 21 -19.40 18.38 -5.16
CA SER A 21 -20.50 17.54 -4.68
C SER A 21 -20.19 17.00 -3.27
N LYS A 22 -21.20 16.83 -2.40
CA LYS A 22 -21.04 16.18 -1.07
C LYS A 22 -20.27 14.84 -1.14
N LYS A 23 -20.34 14.14 -2.26
CA LYS A 23 -19.56 12.91 -2.51
C LYS A 23 -18.08 13.20 -2.74
N GLN A 24 -17.73 14.26 -3.48
CA GLN A 24 -16.34 14.65 -3.72
C GLN A 24 -15.67 15.21 -2.47
N LEU A 25 -16.38 15.98 -1.64
CA LEU A 25 -15.85 16.45 -0.36
C LEU A 25 -15.42 15.29 0.55
N LYS A 26 -16.22 14.22 0.63
CA LYS A 26 -15.85 12.99 1.37
C LYS A 26 -14.63 12.28 0.79
N ILE A 27 -14.44 12.34 -0.54
CA ILE A 27 -13.28 11.75 -1.22
C ILE A 27 -12.02 12.54 -0.87
N VAL A 28 -12.09 13.87 -0.90
CA VAL A 28 -10.99 14.76 -0.52
C VAL A 28 -10.62 14.57 0.95
N GLU A 29 -11.60 14.50 1.85
CA GLU A 29 -11.38 14.25 3.28
C GLU A 29 -10.71 12.88 3.54
N GLN A 30 -11.11 11.84 2.80
CA GLN A 30 -10.47 10.53 2.87
C GLN A 30 -9.03 10.54 2.34
N LEU A 31 -8.77 11.27 1.24
CA LEU A 31 -7.42 11.45 0.69
C LEU A 31 -6.53 12.24 1.63
N GLU A 32 -7.05 13.31 2.23
CA GLU A 32 -6.35 14.12 3.21
C GLU A 32 -5.94 13.30 4.43
N ARG A 33 -6.85 12.48 4.95
CA ARG A 33 -6.52 11.54 6.04
C ARG A 33 -5.43 10.54 5.64
N ARG A 34 -5.44 10.04 4.40
CA ARG A 34 -4.39 9.13 3.89
C ARG A 34 -3.04 9.82 3.78
N VAL A 35 -3.02 11.07 3.31
CA VAL A 35 -1.81 11.89 3.23
C VAL A 35 -1.23 12.15 4.63
N GLU A 36 -2.08 12.52 5.59
CA GLU A 36 -1.64 12.78 6.96
C GLU A 36 -1.02 11.54 7.60
N LEU A 37 -1.67 10.37 7.47
CA LEU A 37 -1.13 9.10 7.96
C LEU A 37 0.23 8.76 7.32
N CYS A 38 0.40 9.04 6.03
CA CYS A 38 1.66 8.80 5.33
C CYS A 38 2.77 9.76 5.79
N ARG A 39 2.42 11.02 6.11
CA ARG A 39 3.36 12.00 6.68
C ARG A 39 3.76 11.65 8.10
N GLU A 40 2.82 11.27 8.95
CA GLU A 40 3.09 10.79 10.31
C GLU A 40 4.06 9.59 10.28
N PHE A 41 3.77 8.62 9.42
CA PHE A 41 4.62 7.45 9.22
C PHE A 41 6.03 7.82 8.75
N MET A 42 6.14 8.78 7.82
CA MET A 42 7.44 9.27 7.34
C MET A 42 8.23 9.98 8.44
N ASN A 43 7.58 10.78 9.29
CA ASN A 43 8.22 11.45 10.41
C ASN A 43 8.76 10.44 11.43
N ASP A 44 7.97 9.42 11.76
CA ASP A 44 8.39 8.31 12.62
C ASP A 44 9.54 7.49 12.02
N TRP A 45 9.51 7.27 10.71
CA TRP A 45 10.60 6.64 9.97
C TRP A 45 11.90 7.45 10.15
N LEU A 46 11.88 8.75 9.86
CA LEU A 46 13.04 9.63 10.03
C LEU A 46 13.57 9.66 11.47
N LEU A 47 12.67 9.72 12.46
CA LEU A 47 13.02 9.69 13.87
C LEU A 47 13.73 8.39 14.26
N PHE A 48 13.29 7.24 13.73
CA PHE A 48 13.94 5.95 13.95
C PHE A 48 15.39 5.96 13.47
N ASN A 49 15.67 6.52 12.28
CA ASN A 49 17.04 6.65 11.78
C ASN A 49 17.89 7.62 12.61
N GLN A 50 17.29 8.70 13.11
CA GLN A 50 17.97 9.66 13.98
C GLN A 50 18.41 8.99 15.29
N ILE A 51 17.54 8.17 15.89
CA ILE A 51 17.85 7.41 17.11
C ILE A 51 18.97 6.40 16.84
N LEU A 52 18.89 5.66 15.72
CA LEU A 52 19.95 4.74 15.28
C LEU A 52 21.30 5.45 15.13
N SER A 53 21.32 6.64 14.52
CA SER A 53 22.54 7.41 14.28
C SER A 53 23.09 8.09 15.54
N ALA A 54 22.24 8.32 16.55
CA ALA A 54 22.63 8.96 17.81
C ALA A 54 23.32 8.00 18.79
N TYR A 55 23.12 6.68 18.64
CA TYR A 55 23.65 5.66 19.55
C TYR A 55 25.18 5.72 19.79
N PRO A 56 26.05 5.89 18.77
CA PRO A 56 27.50 5.97 18.99
C PRO A 56 27.93 7.13 19.90
N ASN A 57 27.14 8.20 19.94
CA ASN A 57 27.44 9.44 20.67
C ASN A 57 26.71 9.53 22.03
N ALA A 58 25.93 8.51 22.39
CA ALA A 58 24.96 8.58 23.49
C ALA A 58 25.57 8.55 24.90
N GLY A 59 26.81 8.12 25.06
CA GLY A 59 27.50 8.04 26.36
C GLY A 59 26.66 7.32 27.43
N ALA A 60 26.28 8.04 28.49
CA ALA A 60 25.47 7.53 29.60
C ALA A 60 23.97 7.38 29.30
N ASN A 61 23.46 7.96 28.20
CA ASN A 61 22.04 7.96 27.85
C ASN A 61 21.61 6.78 26.96
N LYS A 62 22.50 5.79 26.75
CA LYS A 62 22.22 4.58 25.96
C LYS A 62 20.94 3.85 26.37
N PRO A 63 20.64 3.61 27.67
CA PRO A 63 19.41 2.92 28.05
C PRO A 63 18.14 3.69 27.70
N GLN A 64 18.19 5.02 27.72
CA GLN A 64 17.06 5.87 27.33
C GLN A 64 16.85 5.85 25.81
N LEU A 65 17.92 5.87 25.02
CA LEU A 65 17.82 5.72 23.56
C LEU A 65 17.28 4.35 23.18
N GLU A 66 17.70 3.28 23.86
CA GLU A 66 17.17 1.93 23.64
C GLU A 66 15.66 1.88 23.90
N ALA A 67 15.20 2.45 25.02
CA ALA A 67 13.78 2.55 25.33
C ALA A 67 13.01 3.36 24.27
N GLN A 68 13.59 4.46 23.76
CA GLN A 68 12.98 5.24 22.67
C GLN A 68 12.96 4.48 21.35
N PHE A 69 14.03 3.76 21.02
CA PHE A 69 14.15 2.93 19.84
C PHE A 69 13.06 1.86 19.81
N LEU A 70 12.89 1.10 20.89
CA LEU A 70 11.84 0.08 20.99
C LEU A 70 10.42 0.68 20.93
N LYS A 71 10.23 1.87 21.49
CA LYS A 71 8.95 2.59 21.44
C LYS A 71 8.60 3.01 20.01
N ILE A 72 9.53 3.62 19.29
CA ILE A 72 9.34 4.04 17.89
C ILE A 72 9.20 2.82 16.98
N LYS A 73 10.03 1.79 17.15
CA LYS A 73 9.90 0.50 16.42
C LYS A 73 8.48 -0.05 16.51
N SER A 74 7.94 -0.11 17.72
CA SER A 74 6.59 -0.61 17.98
C SER A 74 5.50 0.30 17.39
N LYS A 75 5.70 1.63 17.43
CA LYS A 75 4.79 2.61 16.82
C LYS A 75 4.76 2.47 15.30
N LEU A 76 5.93 2.44 14.69
CA LEU A 76 6.14 2.28 13.24
C LEU A 76 5.52 0.99 12.70
N ALA A 77 5.68 -0.13 13.42
CA ALA A 77 5.06 -1.40 13.02
C ALA A 77 3.52 -1.35 13.03
N ARG A 78 2.92 -0.65 14.01
CA ARG A 78 1.47 -0.45 14.08
C ARG A 78 0.99 0.48 12.97
N GLU A 79 1.67 1.61 12.78
CA GLU A 79 1.34 2.59 11.74
C GLU A 79 1.44 1.99 10.34
N HIS A 80 2.49 1.21 10.05
CA HIS A 80 2.61 0.49 8.79
C HIS A 80 1.40 -0.41 8.52
N ARG A 81 0.89 -1.13 9.53
CA ARG A 81 -0.31 -1.96 9.38
C ARG A 81 -1.54 -1.10 9.08
N VAL A 82 -1.76 -0.02 9.84
CA VAL A 82 -2.88 0.89 9.61
C VAL A 82 -2.78 1.54 8.23
N LEU A 83 -1.59 1.95 7.81
CA LEU A 83 -1.32 2.58 6.53
C LEU A 83 -1.62 1.61 5.38
N ARG A 84 -1.12 0.37 5.46
CA ARG A 84 -1.43 -0.68 4.48
C ARG A 84 -2.93 -0.96 4.38
N ASP A 85 -3.60 -1.09 5.52
CA ASP A 85 -5.03 -1.39 5.58
C ASP A 85 -5.88 -0.20 5.06
N THR A 86 -5.38 1.04 5.20
CA THR A 86 -6.06 2.27 4.76
C THR A 86 -5.81 2.58 3.27
N LEU A 87 -4.57 2.44 2.78
CA LEU A 87 -4.20 2.77 1.40
C LEU A 87 -4.61 1.67 0.42
N GLN A 88 -4.58 0.39 0.85
CA GLN A 88 -4.95 -0.79 0.05
C GLN A 88 -4.31 -0.79 -1.36
N ALA A 89 -5.08 -0.48 -2.40
CA ALA A 89 -4.63 -0.43 -3.79
C ALA A 89 -3.60 0.68 -4.08
N ASP A 90 -3.59 1.73 -3.25
CA ASP A 90 -2.64 2.84 -3.34
C ASP A 90 -1.34 2.56 -2.56
N TYR A 91 -1.24 1.38 -1.93
CA TYR A 91 -0.08 1.01 -1.13
C TYR A 91 1.08 0.57 -2.04
N GLY A 92 1.99 1.51 -2.34
CA GLY A 92 3.20 1.29 -3.13
C GLY A 92 4.49 1.16 -2.32
N ILE A 93 4.39 1.14 -0.98
CA ILE A 93 5.57 1.10 -0.11
C ILE A 93 6.27 -0.27 -0.21
N ASP A 94 7.60 -0.24 -0.25
CA ASP A 94 8.44 -1.43 -0.44
C ASP A 94 8.12 -2.51 0.63
N GLY A 95 7.83 -3.72 0.17
CA GLY A 95 7.47 -4.85 1.04
C GLY A 95 8.60 -5.30 1.99
N ASN A 96 9.85 -4.90 1.71
CA ASN A 96 10.99 -5.18 2.57
C ASN A 96 11.09 -4.20 3.75
N LEU A 97 10.29 -3.14 3.78
CA LEU A 97 10.34 -2.12 4.84
C LEU A 97 10.23 -2.73 6.25
N MET A 98 9.29 -3.66 6.46
CA MET A 98 9.15 -4.32 7.77
C MET A 98 10.29 -5.28 8.09
N ASN A 99 10.99 -5.82 7.08
CA ASN A 99 12.16 -6.66 7.32
C ASN A 99 13.32 -5.82 7.88
N ILE A 100 13.46 -4.56 7.45
CA ILE A 100 14.44 -3.60 8.00
C ILE A 100 14.13 -3.30 9.47
N VAL A 101 12.87 -3.00 9.78
CA VAL A 101 12.44 -2.70 11.17
C VAL A 101 12.58 -3.94 12.06
N SER A 102 12.35 -5.13 11.51
CA SER A 102 12.46 -6.40 12.24
C SER A 102 13.90 -6.84 12.47
N SER A 103 14.81 -6.58 11.52
CA SER A 103 16.23 -6.93 11.63
C SER A 103 16.99 -6.06 12.63
N ALA A 104 16.55 -4.83 12.85
CA ALA A 104 17.06 -3.96 13.90
C ALA A 104 16.43 -4.33 15.26
N THR A 105 16.94 -5.37 15.92
CA THR A 105 16.38 -5.86 17.20
C THR A 105 16.62 -4.87 18.34
N ASP A 106 17.85 -4.39 18.47
CA ASP A 106 18.36 -3.54 19.56
C ASP A 106 19.46 -2.62 19.00
N LEU A 107 19.72 -1.46 19.59
CA LEU A 107 20.72 -0.53 19.05
C LEU A 107 22.14 -1.15 19.09
N GLU A 108 22.44 -1.90 20.13
CA GLU A 108 23.73 -2.58 20.27
C GLU A 108 23.94 -3.63 19.16
N SER A 109 22.90 -4.40 18.82
CA SER A 109 23.00 -5.44 17.79
C SER A 109 23.13 -4.86 16.38
N VAL A 110 22.60 -3.66 16.13
CA VAL A 110 22.76 -2.94 14.86
C VAL A 110 24.17 -2.38 14.71
N HIS A 111 24.75 -1.85 15.79
CA HIS A 111 26.09 -1.27 15.78
C HIS A 111 27.23 -2.28 15.96
N SER A 112 26.95 -3.48 16.49
CA SER A 112 27.91 -4.59 16.56
C SER A 112 28.05 -5.36 15.25
N GLN A 113 27.24 -5.04 14.25
CA GLN A 113 27.31 -5.64 12.91
C GLN A 113 28.53 -5.14 12.13
N SER A 114 28.91 -5.89 11.10
CA SER A 114 29.99 -5.48 10.20
C SER A 114 29.62 -4.18 9.47
N GLU A 115 30.64 -3.39 9.12
CA GLU A 115 30.45 -2.15 8.35
C GLU A 115 29.66 -2.38 7.04
N VAL A 116 29.83 -3.56 6.44
CA VAL A 116 29.08 -3.99 5.23
C VAL A 116 27.59 -4.15 5.52
N ALA A 117 27.24 -4.75 6.67
CA ALA A 117 25.84 -4.92 7.07
C ALA A 117 25.19 -3.58 7.43
N VAL A 118 25.92 -2.68 8.10
CA VAL A 118 25.46 -1.31 8.37
C VAL A 118 25.22 -0.55 7.06
N LYS A 119 26.16 -0.61 6.10
CA LYS A 119 25.99 0.00 4.77
C LYS A 119 24.79 -0.56 4.00
N LYS A 120 24.56 -1.87 4.09
CA LYS A 120 23.40 -2.52 3.48
C LYS A 120 22.10 -2.04 4.12
N LEU A 121 22.04 -1.96 5.45
CA LEU A 121 20.88 -1.43 6.17
C LEU A 121 20.60 0.02 5.76
N THR A 122 21.64 0.86 5.62
CA THR A 122 21.50 2.22 5.13
C THR A 122 20.96 2.27 3.69
N MET A 123 21.40 1.40 2.79
CA MET A 123 20.87 1.33 1.42
C MET A 123 19.40 0.89 1.38
N GLU A 124 19.05 -0.15 2.14
CA GLU A 124 17.67 -0.62 2.26
C GLU A 124 16.77 0.46 2.87
N TRP A 125 17.30 1.20 3.85
CA TRP A 125 16.65 2.36 4.46
C TRP A 125 16.34 3.47 3.45
N HIS A 126 17.32 3.84 2.62
CA HIS A 126 17.13 4.86 1.58
C HIS A 126 16.11 4.42 0.53
N ARG A 127 16.14 3.14 0.14
CA ARG A 127 15.15 2.56 -0.78
C ARG A 127 13.73 2.62 -0.20
N ALA A 128 13.57 2.24 1.06
CA ALA A 128 12.31 2.38 1.79
C ALA A 128 11.83 3.84 1.81
N PHE A 129 12.72 4.79 2.13
CA PHE A 129 12.43 6.22 2.13
C PHE A 129 11.92 6.73 0.76
N ILE A 130 12.54 6.30 -0.35
CA ILE A 130 12.09 6.65 -1.70
C ILE A 130 10.67 6.13 -1.94
N SER A 131 10.40 4.86 -1.63
CA SER A 131 9.06 4.27 -1.85
C SER A 131 7.95 4.95 -1.03
N ILE A 132 8.27 5.42 0.18
CA ILE A 132 7.33 6.19 1.01
C ILE A 132 7.04 7.54 0.35
N ASN A 133 8.07 8.25 -0.13
CA ASN A 133 7.90 9.54 -0.82
C ASN A 133 7.15 9.41 -2.14
N GLU A 134 7.39 8.35 -2.91
CA GLU A 134 6.62 8.06 -4.14
C GLU A 134 5.15 7.81 -3.82
N THR A 135 4.87 7.06 -2.75
CA THR A 135 3.50 6.81 -2.27
C THR A 135 2.83 8.10 -1.81
N LEU A 136 3.54 8.95 -1.06
CA LEU A 136 3.05 10.26 -0.62
C LEU A 136 2.75 11.17 -1.82
N GLY A 137 3.68 11.27 -2.78
CA GLY A 137 3.50 12.06 -4.00
C GLY A 137 2.32 11.59 -4.84
N ALA A 138 2.10 10.28 -4.94
CA ALA A 138 0.94 9.71 -5.63
C ALA A 138 -0.39 10.03 -4.92
N LEU A 139 -0.39 10.11 -3.58
CA LEU A 139 -1.57 10.52 -2.81
C LEU A 139 -1.83 12.02 -2.91
N GLU A 140 -0.78 12.85 -2.89
CA GLU A 140 -0.88 14.30 -3.05
C GLU A 140 -1.35 14.69 -4.46
N ASP A 141 -0.87 14.01 -5.51
CA ASP A 141 -1.38 14.19 -6.88
C ASP A 141 -2.89 13.85 -6.97
N LYS A 142 -3.30 12.72 -6.36
CA LYS A 142 -4.72 12.34 -6.30
C LYS A 142 -5.57 13.34 -5.51
N LYS A 143 -5.04 13.89 -4.41
CA LYS A 143 -5.70 14.95 -3.63
C LYS A 143 -5.88 16.21 -4.49
N ALA A 144 -4.82 16.69 -5.13
CA ALA A 144 -4.86 17.88 -5.98
C ALA A 144 -5.85 17.73 -7.16
N ARG A 145 -5.89 16.55 -7.79
CA ARG A 145 -6.86 16.24 -8.87
C ARG A 145 -8.29 16.16 -8.37
N ALA A 146 -8.52 15.59 -7.18
CA ALA A 146 -9.84 15.54 -6.56
C ALA A 146 -10.34 16.93 -6.15
N GLU A 147 -9.44 17.80 -5.65
CA GLU A 147 -9.73 19.21 -5.35
C GLU A 147 -10.02 20.02 -6.62
N ALA A 148 -9.35 19.72 -7.73
CA ALA A 148 -9.62 20.30 -9.04
C ALA A 148 -10.95 19.85 -9.67
N GLY A 149 -11.71 18.96 -9.00
CA GLY A 149 -13.02 18.49 -9.45
C GLY A 149 -12.99 17.28 -10.38
N GLU A 150 -11.83 16.66 -10.58
CA GLU A 150 -11.71 15.42 -11.38
C GLU A 150 -12.31 14.23 -10.63
N LYS A 151 -12.98 13.33 -11.34
CA LYS A 151 -13.48 12.06 -10.77
C LYS A 151 -12.31 11.11 -10.56
N VAL A 152 -11.57 11.29 -9.47
CA VAL A 152 -10.52 10.34 -9.07
C VAL A 152 -11.19 9.09 -8.51
N PRO A 153 -11.00 7.90 -9.13
CA PRO A 153 -11.46 6.67 -8.52
C PRO A 153 -10.60 6.39 -7.28
N LEU A 154 -11.17 6.54 -6.09
CA LEU A 154 -10.64 5.92 -4.87
C LEU A 154 -10.76 4.41 -5.06
N MET A 155 -9.72 3.80 -5.60
CA MET A 155 -9.67 2.37 -5.94
C MET A 155 -9.69 1.45 -4.69
N GLY A 156 -9.82 2.02 -3.49
CA GLY A 156 -10.00 1.31 -2.22
C GLY A 156 -11.29 1.61 -1.43
N ALA A 157 -12.18 2.49 -1.90
CA ALA A 157 -13.43 2.80 -1.17
C ALA A 157 -14.68 2.10 -1.74
N SER A 158 -14.52 1.28 -2.79
CA SER A 158 -15.63 0.50 -3.38
C SER A 158 -15.23 -0.94 -3.67
N MET A 159 -14.87 -1.69 -2.62
CA MET A 159 -15.12 -3.13 -2.62
C MET A 159 -16.63 -3.34 -2.51
N GLY A 160 -17.28 -3.18 -3.66
CA GLY A 160 -18.71 -3.36 -3.86
C GLY A 160 -18.94 -3.67 -5.34
N GLY A 161 -18.52 -4.86 -5.76
CA GLY A 161 -19.00 -5.54 -6.96
C GLY A 161 -19.04 -4.70 -8.23
N GLY A 162 -17.89 -4.45 -8.83
CA GLY A 162 -17.82 -3.89 -10.17
C GLY A 162 -16.57 -4.39 -10.84
N ILE A 163 -16.72 -5.39 -11.71
CA ILE A 163 -15.73 -5.71 -12.74
C ILE A 163 -15.55 -4.42 -13.54
N SER A 164 -14.58 -3.60 -13.15
CA SER A 164 -14.20 -2.41 -13.88
C SER A 164 -13.64 -2.90 -15.20
N GLY A 165 -14.36 -2.61 -16.28
CA GLY A 165 -14.03 -2.97 -17.65
C GLY A 165 -12.68 -2.38 -18.08
N GLY A 166 -11.59 -3.04 -17.69
CA GLY A 166 -10.39 -3.08 -18.49
C GLY A 166 -10.67 -4.02 -19.66
N GLY A 167 -10.60 -3.50 -20.88
CA GLY A 167 -10.87 -4.25 -22.10
C GLY A 167 -10.08 -5.56 -22.14
N ILE A 168 -10.75 -6.65 -21.78
CA ILE A 168 -10.22 -8.00 -21.96
C ILE A 168 -10.08 -8.17 -23.47
N SER A 169 -8.84 -8.29 -23.97
CA SER A 169 -8.57 -8.52 -25.39
C SER A 169 -9.39 -9.73 -25.87
N ASP A 170 -9.82 -9.71 -27.14
CA ASP A 170 -10.74 -10.74 -27.66
C ASP A 170 -10.20 -12.17 -27.50
N LYS A 171 -8.87 -12.34 -27.45
CA LYS A 171 -8.23 -13.63 -27.17
C LYS A 171 -8.45 -14.09 -25.72
N THR A 172 -8.37 -13.18 -24.75
CA THR A 172 -8.58 -13.52 -23.34
C THR A 172 -10.06 -13.77 -23.05
N LYS A 173 -10.99 -13.05 -23.71
CA LYS A 173 -12.44 -13.37 -23.62
C LYS A 173 -12.74 -14.76 -24.18
N LYS A 174 -12.16 -15.10 -25.34
CA LYS A 174 -12.34 -16.43 -25.96
C LYS A 174 -11.79 -17.54 -25.08
N ASN A 175 -10.59 -17.37 -24.53
CA ASN A 175 -9.99 -18.36 -23.63
C ASN A 175 -10.76 -18.48 -22.31
N LEU A 176 -11.24 -17.37 -21.73
CA LEU A 176 -12.04 -17.38 -20.51
C LEU A 176 -13.40 -18.09 -20.72
N MET A 177 -14.05 -17.86 -21.86
CA MET A 177 -15.29 -18.57 -22.24
C MET A 177 -15.05 -20.07 -22.42
N ILE A 178 -13.93 -20.46 -23.04
CA ILE A 178 -13.55 -21.88 -23.18
C ILE A 178 -13.30 -22.50 -21.80
N VAL A 179 -12.55 -21.83 -20.92
CA VAL A 179 -12.26 -22.30 -19.56
C VAL A 179 -13.54 -22.42 -18.73
N ALA A 180 -14.42 -21.42 -18.78
CA ALA A 180 -15.71 -21.46 -18.09
C ALA A 180 -16.62 -22.58 -18.61
N GLY A 181 -16.61 -22.84 -19.93
CA GLY A 181 -17.31 -23.96 -20.54
C GLY A 181 -16.79 -25.32 -20.06
N ILE A 182 -15.47 -25.49 -19.98
CA ILE A 182 -14.84 -26.73 -19.47
C ILE A 182 -15.19 -26.95 -17.99
N ILE A 183 -15.14 -25.90 -17.16
CA ILE A 183 -15.52 -25.99 -15.74
C ILE A 183 -17.02 -26.34 -15.61
N GLY A 184 -17.89 -25.72 -16.41
CA GLY A 184 -19.31 -26.03 -16.42
C GLY A 184 -19.60 -27.49 -16.80
N VAL A 185 -18.94 -28.00 -17.84
CA VAL A 185 -19.07 -29.40 -18.27
C VAL A 185 -18.50 -30.36 -17.21
N ALA A 186 -17.37 -30.04 -16.59
CA ALA A 186 -16.77 -30.85 -15.53
C ALA A 186 -17.68 -30.94 -14.29
N LEU A 187 -18.31 -29.84 -13.90
CA LEU A 187 -19.28 -29.81 -12.80
C LEU A 187 -20.54 -30.63 -13.14
N LEU A 188 -20.99 -30.59 -14.39
CA LEU A 188 -22.14 -31.35 -14.87
C LEU A 188 -21.85 -32.86 -14.86
N ILE A 189 -20.66 -33.28 -15.29
CA ILE A 189 -20.20 -34.68 -15.22
C ILE A 189 -20.08 -35.14 -13.75
N TYR A 190 -19.65 -34.27 -12.84
CA TYR A 190 -19.52 -34.60 -11.42
C TYR A 190 -20.88 -34.80 -10.73
N PHE A 191 -21.87 -33.93 -11.01
CA PHE A 191 -23.17 -33.96 -10.34
C PHE A 191 -24.19 -34.93 -10.96
N VAL A 192 -23.97 -35.42 -12.18
CA VAL A 192 -24.90 -36.35 -12.86
C VAL A 192 -24.31 -37.77 -12.83
N PRO A 193 -24.82 -38.66 -11.95
CA PRO A 193 -24.27 -40.01 -11.75
C PRO A 193 -24.14 -40.90 -13.01
N PRO A 194 -25.07 -40.91 -13.98
CA PRO A 194 -24.91 -41.74 -15.18
C PRO A 194 -23.78 -41.27 -16.10
N LEU A 195 -23.49 -39.96 -16.15
CA LEU A 195 -22.40 -39.41 -16.97
C LEU A 195 -21.04 -39.66 -16.33
N ARG A 196 -20.94 -39.60 -15.01
CA ARG A 196 -19.72 -39.93 -14.25
C ARG A 196 -19.20 -41.32 -14.59
N ASN A 197 -20.09 -42.32 -14.62
CA ASN A 197 -19.70 -43.71 -14.85
C ASN A 197 -19.18 -43.92 -16.29
N MET A 198 -19.85 -43.34 -17.30
CA MET A 198 -19.40 -43.43 -18.69
C MET A 198 -18.03 -42.79 -18.93
N TYR A 199 -17.76 -41.63 -18.31
CA TYR A 199 -16.47 -40.95 -18.45
C TYR A 199 -15.33 -41.68 -17.72
N VAL A 200 -15.59 -42.20 -16.52
CA VAL A 200 -14.60 -42.97 -15.76
C VAL A 200 -14.25 -44.28 -16.48
N ASP A 201 -15.23 -44.95 -17.09
CA ASP A 201 -15.01 -46.19 -17.86
C ASP A 201 -14.23 -45.94 -19.17
N ALA A 202 -14.50 -44.83 -19.86
CA ALA A 202 -13.72 -44.41 -21.03
C ALA A 202 -12.27 -44.02 -20.66
N PHE A 203 -12.07 -43.33 -19.54
CA PHE A 203 -10.74 -42.94 -19.06
C PHE A 203 -9.91 -44.15 -18.64
N ARG A 204 -10.53 -45.14 -17.99
CA ARG A 204 -9.89 -46.43 -17.64
C ARG A 204 -9.49 -47.23 -18.88
N ASN A 205 -10.27 -47.20 -19.95
CA ASN A 205 -9.93 -47.91 -21.19
C ASN A 205 -8.79 -47.26 -21.97
N ILE A 206 -8.59 -45.95 -21.84
CA ILE A 206 -7.54 -45.21 -22.57
C ILE A 206 -6.22 -45.18 -21.78
N PHE A 207 -6.26 -45.08 -20.46
CA PHE A 207 -5.07 -44.99 -19.61
C PHE A 207 -4.75 -46.26 -18.79
N GLY A 208 -5.61 -47.28 -18.86
CA GLY A 208 -5.46 -48.55 -18.14
C GLY A 208 -4.80 -49.66 -18.96
N ARG A 209 -3.75 -49.34 -19.72
CA ARG A 209 -2.83 -50.32 -20.28
C ARG A 209 -1.40 -49.98 -19.89
#